data_AF-A0A143HEX6-F1
#
_entry.id   AF-A0A143HEX6-F1
#
_cell.length_a   1.000
_cell.length_b   1.000
_cell.length_c   1.000
_cell.angle_alpha   90.00
_cell.angle_beta   90.00
_cell.angle_gamma   90.00
#
_symmetry.space_group_name_H-M   'P 1'
#
loop_
_entity.id
_entity.type
_entity.pdbx_description
1 polymer ?
#
loop_
_entity_poly.entity_id
_entity_poly.type
_entity_poly.pdbx_seq_one_letter_code
_entity_poly.pdbx_strand_id
1 'polypeptide(L)'
;MKKILSLTMGLLLVFMLGACNSKAEPENKQNGSTAKADSGLTLEQVFKKSTEASKNLKSYRTKMEVIQNINSGQNNVETDTGIIMDVVQNPMSFYQKLMMKAPESDKMIQTKSYFTKDGMFMYDPNSKKWMKFPSEMADQLAQASNQQTDPMAEIKQLKKFVKDFKFKQNDKNYILLLNASGEKFTHFIQEKVQKTLPAGMANSAELLKDMKINKVDYEIHIDKKTFYPTMLNLNMEMSLNAQGQPVKIEQEIMSKYEKYNQIKEIVVPEKVKKKAVEVNS
;
A
#
# COMPACT_ATOMS: atom_id res chain seq x y z
N MET A 1 -3.81 -16.75 -69.87
CA MET A 1 -3.01 -17.33 -68.75
C MET A 1 -1.66 -16.63 -68.77
N LYS A 2 -1.13 -15.90 -67.78
CA LYS A 2 -1.19 -15.90 -66.31
C LYS A 2 -1.16 -14.43 -65.83
N LYS A 3 -2.16 -14.00 -65.04
CA LYS A 3 -2.10 -13.63 -63.61
C LYS A 3 -1.30 -12.35 -63.26
N ILE A 4 -2.08 -11.28 -63.13
CA ILE A 4 -1.93 -10.15 -62.20
C ILE A 4 -1.92 -10.68 -60.75
N LEU A 5 -1.05 -10.15 -59.87
CA LEU A 5 -1.46 -9.54 -58.59
C LEU A 5 -0.24 -8.90 -57.89
N SER A 6 -0.18 -7.57 -57.94
CA SER A 6 0.55 -6.74 -56.99
C SER A 6 -0.23 -6.76 -55.67
N LEU A 7 0.42 -7.10 -54.57
CA LEU A 7 -0.13 -6.89 -53.22
C LEU A 7 0.97 -6.32 -52.33
N THR A 8 0.99 -5.00 -52.25
CA THR A 8 1.66 -4.24 -51.20
C THR A 8 0.99 -4.60 -49.86
N MET A 9 1.71 -5.34 -49.03
CA MET A 9 1.32 -5.61 -47.64
C MET A 9 1.41 -4.29 -46.87
N GLY A 10 0.29 -3.58 -46.76
CA GLY A 10 0.15 -2.40 -45.93
C GLY A 10 0.38 -2.75 -44.46
N LEU A 11 1.46 -2.22 -43.91
CA LEU A 11 1.72 -2.20 -42.48
C LEU A 11 0.58 -1.44 -41.79
N LEU A 12 -0.37 -2.16 -41.18
CA LEU A 12 -1.39 -1.57 -40.32
C LEU A 12 -0.71 -1.10 -39.03
N LEU A 13 -0.11 0.09 -39.09
CA LEU A 13 0.21 0.90 -37.93
C LEU A 13 -1.10 1.24 -37.23
N VAL A 14 -1.47 0.43 -36.24
CA VAL A 14 -2.50 0.80 -35.28
C VAL A 14 -1.98 2.00 -34.52
N PHE A 15 -2.49 3.16 -34.90
CA PHE A 15 -2.30 4.43 -34.23
C PHE A 15 -2.65 4.29 -32.74
N MET A 16 -1.63 4.18 -31.89
CA MET A 16 -1.71 4.48 -30.47
C MET A 16 -1.91 6.00 -30.30
N LEU A 17 -3.07 6.51 -30.70
CA LEU A 17 -3.44 7.91 -30.53
C LEU A 17 -4.27 8.07 -29.25
N GLY A 18 -3.66 8.71 -28.24
CA GLY A 18 -4.40 9.53 -27.28
C GLY A 18 -4.84 8.88 -25.96
N ALA A 19 -3.94 8.26 -25.21
CA ALA A 19 -4.22 7.75 -23.85
C ALA A 19 -4.35 8.84 -22.75
N CYS A 20 -4.65 10.09 -23.09
CA CYS A 20 -4.74 11.18 -22.10
C CYS A 20 -6.16 11.42 -21.55
N ASN A 21 -7.20 10.69 -22.01
CA ASN A 21 -8.58 10.96 -21.57
C ASN A 21 -9.54 9.76 -21.64
N SER A 22 -9.03 8.53 -21.66
CA SER A 22 -9.85 7.33 -21.82
C SER A 22 -10.69 7.05 -20.56
N LYS A 23 -11.98 6.76 -20.77
CA LYS A 23 -12.91 6.29 -19.74
C LYS A 23 -12.54 4.86 -19.32
N ALA A 24 -13.02 4.44 -18.15
CA ALA A 24 -12.77 3.08 -17.67
C ALA A 24 -13.33 2.01 -18.63
N GLU A 25 -12.50 1.07 -19.05
CA GLU A 25 -12.93 -0.09 -19.84
C GLU A 25 -13.65 -1.10 -18.94
N PRO A 26 -14.70 -1.80 -19.40
CA PRO A 26 -15.27 -2.90 -18.64
C PRO A 26 -14.22 -3.97 -18.40
N GLU A 27 -14.14 -4.42 -17.15
CA GLU A 27 -13.39 -5.63 -16.82
C GLU A 27 -14.10 -6.85 -17.43
N ASN A 28 -13.37 -7.63 -18.23
CA ASN A 28 -13.88 -8.89 -18.76
C ASN A 28 -14.07 -9.88 -17.61
N LYS A 29 -15.33 -10.22 -17.30
CA LYS A 29 -15.62 -11.36 -16.42
C LYS A 29 -15.24 -12.63 -17.17
N GLN A 30 -14.55 -13.57 -16.51
CA GLN A 30 -14.20 -14.88 -17.08
C GLN A 30 -15.41 -15.72 -17.55
N ASN A 31 -16.65 -15.28 -17.30
CA ASN A 31 -17.89 -15.94 -17.70
C ASN A 31 -18.76 -15.16 -18.71
N GLY A 32 -18.18 -14.34 -19.59
CA GLY A 32 -18.89 -13.78 -20.76
C GLY A 32 -19.97 -12.72 -20.47
N SER A 33 -20.18 -12.35 -19.20
CA SER A 33 -21.05 -11.24 -18.82
C SER A 33 -20.20 -9.97 -18.68
N THR A 34 -20.30 -9.06 -19.65
CA THR A 34 -19.68 -7.73 -19.58
C THR A 34 -20.30 -6.94 -18.43
N ALA A 35 -19.48 -6.45 -17.50
CA ALA A 35 -19.94 -5.52 -16.47
C ALA A 35 -20.53 -4.26 -17.14
N LYS A 36 -21.61 -3.69 -16.59
CA LYS A 36 -22.22 -2.48 -17.17
C LYS A 36 -21.23 -1.31 -17.08
N ALA A 37 -20.62 -0.97 -18.23
CA ALA A 37 -19.65 0.10 -18.37
C ALA A 37 -20.37 1.44 -18.50
N ASP A 38 -20.77 2.07 -17.39
CA ASP A 38 -21.49 3.34 -17.50
C ASP A 38 -21.24 4.30 -16.35
N SER A 39 -19.99 4.42 -15.89
CA SER A 39 -19.66 5.53 -15.01
C SER A 39 -19.44 6.86 -15.74
N GLY A 40 -19.12 6.82 -17.04
CA GLY A 40 -18.74 8.00 -17.83
C GLY A 40 -17.45 8.73 -17.39
N LEU A 41 -16.93 8.47 -16.19
CA LEU A 41 -15.79 9.16 -15.61
C LEU A 41 -14.44 8.74 -16.19
N THR A 42 -13.53 9.70 -16.27
CA THR A 42 -12.11 9.50 -16.56
C THR A 42 -11.32 9.18 -15.29
N LEU A 43 -10.12 8.63 -15.44
CA LEU A 43 -9.24 8.32 -14.29
C LEU A 43 -8.93 9.56 -13.44
N GLU A 44 -8.68 10.70 -14.09
CA GLU A 44 -8.42 11.96 -13.39
C GLU A 44 -9.62 12.43 -12.57
N GLN A 45 -10.84 12.25 -13.09
CA GLN A 45 -12.07 12.58 -12.37
C GLN A 45 -12.28 11.65 -11.17
N VAL A 46 -11.96 10.36 -11.31
CA VAL A 46 -12.00 9.42 -10.18
C VAL A 46 -10.99 9.83 -9.11
N PHE A 47 -9.74 10.14 -9.46
CA PHE A 47 -8.75 10.64 -8.49
C PHE A 47 -9.18 11.92 -7.80
N LYS A 48 -9.79 12.86 -8.53
CA LYS A 48 -10.32 14.10 -7.96
C LYS A 48 -11.43 13.80 -6.94
N LYS A 49 -12.42 12.99 -7.32
CA LYS A 49 -13.53 12.61 -6.44
C LYS A 49 -13.07 11.84 -5.21
N SER A 50 -12.13 10.90 -5.36
CA SER A 50 -11.56 10.18 -4.22
C SER A 50 -10.78 11.11 -3.28
N THR A 51 -10.05 12.08 -3.82
CA THR A 51 -9.37 13.12 -3.02
C THR A 51 -10.37 14.00 -2.26
N GLU A 52 -11.50 14.35 -2.87
CA GLU A 52 -12.57 15.11 -2.22
C GLU A 52 -13.26 14.28 -1.13
N ALA A 53 -13.54 13.00 -1.41
CA ALA A 53 -14.13 12.08 -0.45
C ALA A 53 -13.25 11.87 0.79
N SER A 54 -11.92 11.82 0.63
CA SER A 54 -11.00 11.61 1.76
C SER A 54 -10.94 12.79 2.73
N LYS A 55 -11.28 14.01 2.31
CA LYS A 55 -11.39 15.16 3.22
C LYS A 55 -12.48 14.98 4.28
N ASN A 56 -13.50 14.19 3.98
CA ASN A 56 -14.62 13.90 4.88
C ASN A 56 -14.46 12.56 5.62
N LEU A 57 -13.34 11.87 5.42
CA LEU A 57 -13.07 10.59 6.05
C LEU A 57 -12.79 10.79 7.54
N LYS A 58 -13.61 10.18 8.40
CA LYS A 58 -13.47 10.24 9.85
C LYS A 58 -12.81 9.01 10.43
N SER A 59 -13.04 7.85 9.83
CA SER A 59 -12.48 6.59 10.33
C SER A 59 -12.43 5.52 9.26
N TYR A 60 -11.56 4.55 9.39
CA TYR A 60 -11.54 3.34 8.56
C TYR A 60 -10.81 2.20 9.26
N ARG A 61 -11.00 0.99 8.73
CA ARG A 61 -10.22 -0.19 9.07
C ARG A 61 -9.47 -0.67 7.84
N THR A 62 -8.21 -1.03 8.02
CA THR A 62 -7.42 -1.73 7.01
C THR A 62 -7.04 -3.11 7.54
N LYS A 63 -7.17 -4.13 6.70
CA LYS A 63 -6.57 -5.45 6.89
C LYS A 63 -5.51 -5.63 5.82
N MET A 64 -4.30 -6.02 6.22
CA MET A 64 -3.18 -6.24 5.32
C MET A 64 -2.58 -7.61 5.59
N GLU A 65 -2.11 -8.25 4.54
CA GLU A 65 -1.26 -9.42 4.55
C GLU A 65 0.00 -9.04 3.78
N VAL A 66 1.15 -9.23 4.41
CA VAL A 66 2.45 -8.87 3.85
C VAL A 66 3.29 -10.13 3.83
N ILE A 67 3.53 -10.64 2.62
CA ILE A 67 4.41 -11.76 2.36
C ILE A 67 5.70 -11.18 1.82
N GLN A 68 6.81 -11.47 2.48
CA GLN A 68 8.12 -10.97 2.10
C GLN A 68 9.10 -12.13 2.03
N ASN A 69 9.82 -12.22 0.92
CA ASN A 69 10.86 -13.21 0.70
C ASN A 69 12.18 -12.51 0.42
N ILE A 70 13.19 -12.73 1.27
CA ILE A 70 14.54 -12.19 1.11
C ILE A 70 15.49 -13.34 0.79
N ASN A 71 16.10 -13.28 -0.38
CA ASN A 71 17.11 -14.22 -0.84
C ASN A 71 18.47 -13.54 -0.92
N SER A 72 19.43 -13.97 -0.10
CA SER A 72 20.82 -13.48 -0.10
C SER A 72 21.80 -14.52 -0.65
N GLY A 73 21.33 -15.40 -1.54
CA GLY A 73 22.10 -16.49 -2.13
C GLY A 73 22.25 -17.70 -1.20
N GLN A 74 22.86 -17.50 -0.03
CA GLN A 74 23.09 -18.59 0.94
C GLN A 74 21.88 -18.87 1.84
N ASN A 75 21.05 -17.86 2.07
CA ASN A 75 19.87 -17.95 2.93
C ASN A 75 18.64 -17.41 2.21
N ASN A 76 17.49 -18.04 2.48
CA ASN A 76 16.18 -17.57 2.06
C ASN A 76 15.32 -17.39 3.30
N VAL A 77 14.84 -16.17 3.55
CA VAL A 77 14.01 -15.84 4.69
C VAL A 77 12.66 -15.38 4.17
N GLU A 78 11.63 -16.17 4.46
CA GLU A 78 10.24 -15.82 4.18
C GLU A 78 9.56 -15.34 5.46
N THR A 79 8.78 -14.28 5.37
CA THR A 79 7.99 -13.74 6.48
C THR A 79 6.59 -13.43 6.00
N ASP A 80 5.61 -13.94 6.72
CA ASP A 80 4.19 -13.63 6.55
C ASP A 80 3.72 -12.83 7.77
N THR A 81 3.19 -11.64 7.50
CA THR A 81 2.65 -10.73 8.51
C THR A 81 1.23 -10.30 8.19
N GLY A 82 0.29 -10.68 9.07
CA GLY A 82 -1.07 -10.16 9.09
C GLY A 82 -1.20 -8.91 9.97
N ILE A 83 -1.76 -7.83 9.41
CA ILE A 83 -1.96 -6.56 10.10
C ILE A 83 -3.45 -6.19 10.06
N ILE A 84 -4.01 -5.81 11.20
CA ILE A 84 -5.32 -5.15 11.29
C ILE A 84 -5.11 -3.80 11.94
N MET A 85 -5.54 -2.74 11.28
CA MET A 85 -5.42 -1.37 11.76
C MET A 85 -6.78 -0.68 11.72
N ASP A 86 -7.16 -0.06 12.84
CA ASP A 86 -8.28 0.87 12.93
C ASP A 86 -7.72 2.27 13.08
N VAL A 87 -8.26 3.23 12.33
CA VAL A 87 -7.86 4.64 12.37
C VAL A 87 -9.10 5.50 12.56
N VAL A 88 -9.01 6.46 13.47
CA VAL A 88 -9.96 7.56 13.65
C VAL A 88 -9.21 8.88 13.49
N GLN A 89 -9.75 9.79 12.69
CA GLN A 89 -9.19 11.11 12.41
C GLN A 89 -9.83 12.17 13.30
N ASN A 90 -9.06 13.20 13.67
CA ASN A 90 -9.51 14.42 14.36
C ASN A 90 -10.31 14.19 15.68
N PRO A 91 -9.65 13.93 16.82
CA PRO A 91 -8.21 13.76 17.00
C PRO A 91 -7.74 12.39 16.50
N MET A 92 -6.48 12.32 16.06
CA MET A 92 -5.92 11.08 15.57
C MET A 92 -5.84 10.03 16.68
N SER A 93 -6.37 8.85 16.40
CA SER A 93 -6.12 7.65 17.18
C SER A 93 -6.07 6.43 16.28
N PHE A 94 -5.29 5.43 16.68
CA PHE A 94 -5.27 4.16 15.98
C PHE A 94 -5.11 2.98 16.94
N TYR A 95 -5.62 1.84 16.50
CA TYR A 95 -5.40 0.54 17.10
C TYR A 95 -4.78 -0.35 16.04
N GLN A 96 -3.71 -1.06 16.37
CA GLN A 96 -3.08 -1.99 15.46
C GLN A 96 -2.93 -3.35 16.14
N LYS A 97 -3.19 -4.40 15.36
CA LYS A 97 -2.91 -5.79 15.70
C LYS A 97 -2.00 -6.34 14.62
N LEU A 98 -0.82 -6.79 15.02
CA LEU A 98 0.14 -7.46 14.16
C LEU A 98 0.21 -8.93 14.55
N MET A 99 0.24 -9.81 13.55
CA MET A 99 0.37 -11.26 13.67
C MET A 99 1.47 -11.70 12.71
N MET A 100 2.51 -12.35 13.20
CA MET A 100 3.59 -12.89 12.36
C MET A 100 4.00 -14.27 12.86
N LYS A 101 4.52 -15.10 11.97
CA LYS A 101 5.17 -16.35 12.37
C LYS A 101 6.61 -16.07 12.81
N ALA A 102 7.06 -16.66 13.90
CA ALA A 102 8.45 -16.53 14.32
C ALA A 102 9.38 -17.22 13.29
N PRO A 103 10.49 -16.60 12.84
CA PRO A 103 11.36 -17.17 11.81
C PRO A 103 11.89 -18.58 12.12
N GLU A 104 12.13 -18.88 13.41
CA GLU A 104 12.73 -20.14 13.86
C GLU A 104 11.72 -21.09 14.56
N SER A 105 10.42 -20.78 14.55
CA SER A 105 9.41 -21.68 15.15
C SER A 105 8.02 -21.51 14.54
N ASP A 106 7.19 -22.54 14.59
CA ASP A 106 5.78 -22.45 14.19
C ASP A 106 4.89 -21.63 15.15
N LYS A 107 5.50 -20.89 16.09
CA LYS A 107 4.77 -20.04 17.03
C LYS A 107 4.34 -18.75 16.34
N MET A 108 3.04 -18.45 16.45
CA MET A 108 2.50 -17.16 16.09
C MET A 108 2.81 -16.13 17.18
N ILE A 109 3.50 -15.07 16.79
CA ILE A 109 3.75 -13.88 17.60
C ILE A 109 2.65 -12.87 17.29
N GLN A 110 2.05 -12.32 18.35
CA GLN A 110 1.02 -11.32 18.21
C GLN A 110 1.31 -10.12 19.09
N THR A 111 1.41 -8.96 18.44
CA THR A 111 1.57 -7.66 19.09
C THR A 111 0.31 -6.84 18.89
N LYS A 112 -0.04 -6.03 19.89
CA LYS A 112 -1.14 -5.06 19.82
C LYS A 112 -0.62 -3.71 20.26
N SER A 113 -1.05 -2.66 19.59
CA SER A 113 -0.74 -1.30 19.99
C SER A 113 -1.98 -0.41 19.98
N TYR A 114 -1.97 0.57 20.87
CA TYR A 114 -2.95 1.64 20.93
C TYR A 114 -2.20 2.96 20.89
N PHE A 115 -2.71 3.89 20.09
CA PHE A 115 -2.29 5.28 20.08
C PHE A 115 -3.53 6.14 20.25
N THR A 116 -3.62 6.83 21.38
CA THR A 116 -4.77 7.64 21.75
C THR A 116 -4.30 8.83 22.59
N LYS A 117 -5.22 9.73 22.96
CA LYS A 117 -4.96 10.79 23.94
C LYS A 117 -4.44 10.28 25.30
N ASP A 118 -4.74 9.03 25.66
CA ASP A 118 -4.28 8.42 26.92
C ASP A 118 -2.80 7.98 26.86
N GLY A 119 -2.18 8.07 25.67
CA GLY A 119 -0.79 7.69 25.41
C GLY A 119 -0.66 6.58 24.38
N MET A 120 0.59 6.16 24.19
CA MET A 120 0.97 5.05 23.31
C MET A 120 1.26 3.79 24.13
N PHE A 121 0.55 2.72 23.80
CA PHE A 121 0.66 1.44 24.48
C PHE A 121 1.02 0.35 23.47
N MET A 122 1.94 -0.53 23.82
CA MET A 122 2.28 -1.71 23.02
C MET A 122 2.39 -2.94 23.89
N TYR A 123 1.79 -4.04 23.45
CA TYR A 123 1.95 -5.34 24.09
C TYR A 123 3.24 -5.98 23.60
N ASP A 124 4.18 -6.22 24.51
CA ASP A 124 5.36 -7.03 24.22
C ASP A 124 5.02 -8.52 24.41
N PRO A 125 5.00 -9.33 23.34
CA PRO A 125 4.71 -10.75 23.43
C PRO A 125 5.80 -11.54 24.20
N ASN A 126 7.03 -11.03 24.28
CA ASN A 126 8.14 -11.70 24.95
C ASN A 126 8.02 -11.60 26.47
N SER A 127 7.91 -10.38 27.00
CA SER A 127 7.70 -10.15 28.44
C SER A 127 6.25 -10.37 28.89
N LYS A 128 5.31 -10.50 27.94
CA LYS A 128 3.87 -10.60 28.17
C LYS A 128 3.31 -9.40 28.95
N LYS A 129 3.90 -8.22 28.75
CA LYS A 129 3.53 -6.98 29.43
C LYS A 129 3.04 -5.94 28.43
N TRP A 130 2.21 -5.04 28.93
CA TRP A 130 1.95 -3.79 28.23
C TRP A 130 3.07 -2.82 28.58
N MET A 131 3.54 -2.12 27.57
CA MET A 131 4.49 -1.03 27.69
C MET A 131 3.77 0.26 27.34
N LYS A 132 4.02 1.31 28.12
CA LYS A 132 3.58 2.67 27.84
C LYS A 132 4.80 3.49 27.45
N PHE A 133 4.75 4.09 26.28
CA PHE A 133 5.85 4.93 25.79
C PHE A 133 5.78 6.34 26.40
N PRO A 134 6.93 7.01 26.57
CA PRO A 134 6.98 8.42 26.97
C PRO A 134 6.18 9.32 26.03
N SER A 135 5.64 10.40 26.58
CA SER A 135 4.83 11.38 25.83
C SER A 135 5.59 11.99 24.66
N GLU A 136 6.89 12.23 24.81
CA GLU A 136 7.75 12.83 23.80
C GLU A 136 7.80 11.96 22.54
N MET A 137 7.89 10.64 22.70
CA MET A 137 7.88 9.69 21.60
C MET A 137 6.49 9.58 20.96
N ALA A 138 5.43 9.67 21.78
CA ALA A 138 4.06 9.73 21.29
C ALA A 138 3.82 10.98 20.42
N ASP A 139 4.33 12.14 20.84
CA ASP A 139 4.21 13.40 20.10
C ASP A 139 4.99 13.37 18.78
N GLN A 140 6.21 12.82 18.78
CA GLN A 140 6.98 12.62 17.54
C GLN A 140 6.24 11.70 16.55
N LEU A 141 5.67 10.60 17.04
CA LEU A 141 4.90 9.68 16.20
C LEU A 141 3.57 10.31 15.74
N ALA A 142 2.93 11.15 16.56
CA ALA A 142 1.75 11.92 16.16
C ALA A 142 2.06 12.85 14.98
N GLN A 143 3.19 13.56 15.05
CA GLN A 143 3.64 14.46 13.99
C GLN A 143 3.94 13.69 12.69
N ALA A 144 4.60 12.53 12.77
CA ALA A 144 4.86 11.67 11.62
C ALA A 144 3.55 11.08 11.02
N SER A 145 2.63 10.65 11.88
CA SER A 145 1.37 9.99 11.48
C SER A 145 0.38 10.96 10.82
N ASN A 146 0.38 12.23 11.20
CA ASN A 146 -0.38 13.29 10.52
C ASN A 146 -0.04 13.40 9.02
N GLN A 147 1.14 12.94 8.59
CA GLN A 147 1.54 12.95 7.18
C GLN A 147 1.12 11.68 6.41
N GLN A 148 0.81 10.55 7.09
CA GLN A 148 0.64 9.23 6.47
C GLN A 148 -0.77 8.62 6.56
N THR A 149 -1.72 9.24 7.28
CA THR A 149 -3.04 8.63 7.58
C THR A 149 -4.16 8.94 6.58
N ASP A 150 -3.89 9.71 5.53
CA ASP A 150 -4.82 9.81 4.40
C ASP A 150 -4.62 8.57 3.50
N PRO A 151 -5.56 7.61 3.46
CA PRO A 151 -5.44 6.44 2.57
C PRO A 151 -5.36 6.84 1.09
N MET A 152 -5.74 8.08 0.74
CA MET A 152 -5.57 8.63 -0.60
C MET A 152 -4.20 9.29 -0.83
N ALA A 153 -3.36 9.49 0.19
CA ALA A 153 -2.03 10.09 0.02
C ALA A 153 -1.17 9.24 -0.92
N GLU A 154 -1.19 7.92 -0.76
CA GLU A 154 -0.43 7.01 -1.63
C GLU A 154 -0.94 7.06 -3.07
N ILE A 155 -2.27 7.06 -3.26
CA ILE A 155 -2.90 7.15 -4.57
C ILE A 155 -2.59 8.50 -5.24
N LYS A 156 -2.57 9.61 -4.48
CA LYS A 156 -2.21 10.94 -4.98
C LYS A 156 -0.77 10.96 -5.50
N GLN A 157 0.16 10.31 -4.81
CA GLN A 157 1.55 10.21 -5.26
C GLN A 157 1.68 9.41 -6.55
N LEU A 158 0.81 8.41 -6.76
CA LEU A 158 0.76 7.63 -7.98
C LEU A 158 0.16 8.39 -9.18
N LYS A 159 -0.47 9.56 -8.97
CA LYS A 159 -1.02 10.40 -10.05
C LYS A 159 0.02 10.77 -11.11
N LYS A 160 1.31 10.86 -10.76
CA LYS A 160 2.38 11.10 -11.76
C LYS A 160 2.56 9.97 -12.78
N PHE A 161 2.02 8.80 -12.49
CA PHE A 161 1.96 7.63 -13.36
C PHE A 161 0.57 7.45 -14.00
N VAL A 162 -0.32 8.46 -13.95
CA VAL A 162 -1.70 8.36 -14.46
C VAL A 162 -1.79 7.83 -15.90
N LYS A 163 -0.81 8.15 -16.74
CA LYS A 163 -0.72 7.69 -18.14
C LYS A 163 -0.30 6.22 -18.29
N ASP A 164 0.34 5.67 -17.25
CA ASP A 164 0.87 4.32 -17.21
C ASP A 164 -0.18 3.33 -16.63
N PHE A 165 -1.31 3.85 -16.11
CA PHE A 165 -2.40 3.01 -15.60
C PHE A 165 -3.29 2.46 -16.72
N LYS A 166 -3.61 1.18 -16.62
CA LYS A 166 -4.80 0.60 -17.25
C LYS A 166 -6.00 0.90 -16.35
N PHE A 167 -7.02 1.54 -16.92
CA PHE A 167 -8.20 1.96 -16.17
C PHE A 167 -9.40 1.12 -16.57
N LYS A 168 -9.84 0.26 -15.64
CA LYS A 168 -10.95 -0.67 -15.81
C LYS A 168 -12.08 -0.36 -14.83
N GLN A 169 -13.23 -1.01 -15.01
CA GLN A 169 -14.35 -0.95 -14.09
C GLN A 169 -15.16 -2.23 -14.08
N ASN A 170 -15.77 -2.53 -12.94
CA ASN A 170 -16.84 -3.52 -12.82
C ASN A 170 -18.10 -2.89 -12.20
N ASP A 171 -19.08 -3.70 -11.81
CA ASP A 171 -20.36 -3.19 -11.29
C ASP A 171 -20.22 -2.37 -9.99
N LYS A 172 -19.16 -2.61 -9.20
CA LYS A 172 -18.95 -1.99 -7.88
C LYS A 172 -17.79 -1.00 -7.86
N ASN A 173 -16.71 -1.29 -8.59
CA ASN A 173 -15.44 -0.59 -8.47
C ASN A 173 -14.95 -0.01 -9.79
N TYR A 174 -14.22 1.09 -9.68
CA TYR A 174 -13.15 1.42 -10.61
C TYR A 174 -11.90 0.61 -10.25
N ILE A 175 -11.20 0.09 -11.25
CA ILE A 175 -10.03 -0.75 -11.07
C ILE A 175 -8.87 -0.09 -11.82
N LEU A 176 -7.81 0.20 -11.08
CA LEU A 176 -6.60 0.83 -11.60
C LEU A 176 -5.49 -0.19 -11.51
N LEU A 177 -4.89 -0.52 -12.66
CA LEU A 177 -3.79 -1.46 -12.75
C LEU A 177 -2.56 -0.71 -13.28
N LEU A 178 -1.48 -0.70 -12.51
CA LEU A 178 -0.20 -0.15 -12.94
C LEU A 178 0.83 -1.26 -12.88
N ASN A 179 1.40 -1.60 -14.04
CA ASN A 179 2.59 -2.41 -14.12
C ASN A 179 3.75 -1.48 -14.44
N ALA A 180 4.71 -1.36 -13.52
CA ALA A 180 5.82 -0.45 -13.61
C ALA A 180 7.14 -1.19 -13.36
N SER A 181 8.20 -0.73 -14.02
CA SER A 181 9.55 -1.19 -13.81
C SER A 181 10.53 -0.12 -14.31
N GLY A 182 11.82 -0.34 -14.12
CA GLY A 182 12.87 0.54 -14.64
C GLY A 182 13.12 1.80 -13.81
N GLU A 183 14.00 2.66 -14.32
CA GLU A 183 14.64 3.74 -13.54
C GLU A 183 13.66 4.77 -12.98
N LYS A 184 12.64 5.16 -13.75
CA LYS A 184 11.62 6.13 -13.30
C LYS A 184 10.90 5.65 -12.02
N PHE A 185 10.59 4.36 -11.95
CA PHE A 185 9.90 3.79 -10.79
C PHE A 185 10.88 3.51 -9.64
N THR A 186 12.10 3.05 -9.95
CA THR A 186 13.18 2.90 -8.97
C THR A 186 13.44 4.20 -8.21
N HIS A 187 13.59 5.33 -8.92
CA HIS A 187 13.79 6.63 -8.29
C HIS A 187 12.60 7.06 -7.42
N PHE A 188 11.37 6.77 -7.84
CA PHE A 188 10.20 7.06 -7.03
C PHE A 188 10.20 6.29 -5.70
N ILE A 189 10.51 4.99 -5.73
CA ILE A 189 10.58 4.19 -4.51
C ILE A 189 11.77 4.60 -3.63
N GLN A 190 12.94 4.86 -4.22
CA GLN A 190 14.10 5.40 -3.49
C GLN A 190 13.75 6.70 -2.74
N GLU A 191 13.08 7.64 -3.43
CA GLU A 191 12.63 8.90 -2.84
C GLU A 191 11.65 8.65 -1.67
N LYS A 192 10.71 7.72 -1.82
CA LYS A 192 9.75 7.37 -0.77
C LYS A 192 10.46 6.76 0.43
N VAL A 193 11.32 5.76 0.21
CA VAL A 193 12.02 5.08 1.30
C VAL A 193 12.93 6.06 2.04
N GLN A 194 13.67 6.91 1.32
CA GLN A 194 14.53 7.94 1.91
C GLN A 194 13.75 8.91 2.81
N LYS A 195 12.53 9.29 2.41
CA LYS A 195 11.66 10.16 3.22
C LYS A 195 11.07 9.48 4.45
N THR A 196 10.93 8.15 4.42
CA THR A 196 10.37 7.36 5.52
C THR A 196 11.42 6.74 6.44
N LEU A 197 12.70 6.77 6.05
CA LEU A 197 13.78 6.25 6.88
C LEU A 197 13.94 7.10 8.14
N PRO A 198 14.00 6.49 9.33
CA PRO A 198 14.36 7.21 10.56
C PRO A 198 15.72 7.90 10.41
N ALA A 199 15.84 9.12 10.95
CA ALA A 199 17.04 9.96 10.82
C ALA A 199 18.36 9.31 11.29
N GLY A 200 18.29 8.25 12.11
CA GLY A 200 19.45 7.48 12.58
C GLY A 200 19.95 6.38 11.63
N MET A 201 19.28 6.14 10.50
CA MET A 201 19.62 5.06 9.55
C MET A 201 20.38 5.56 8.31
N ALA A 202 21.32 6.48 8.48
CA ALA A 202 22.09 7.08 7.37
C ALA A 202 22.83 6.04 6.49
N ASN A 203 23.33 4.95 7.10
CA ASN A 203 23.99 3.86 6.38
C ASN A 203 23.03 3.08 5.44
N SER A 204 21.72 3.13 5.71
CA SER A 204 20.70 2.54 4.83
C SER A 204 20.49 3.36 3.56
N ALA A 205 20.84 4.65 3.55
CA ALA A 205 20.69 5.51 2.38
C ALA A 205 21.67 5.15 1.24
N GLU A 206 22.83 4.60 1.57
CA GLU A 206 23.81 4.12 0.58
C GLU A 206 23.34 2.82 -0.06
N LEU A 207 22.78 1.89 0.72
CA LEU A 207 22.15 0.66 0.23
C LEU A 207 20.95 0.93 -0.70
N LEU A 208 20.24 2.06 -0.51
CA LEU A 208 19.16 2.46 -1.41
C LEU A 208 19.64 2.88 -2.80
N LYS A 209 20.90 3.35 -2.95
CA LYS A 209 21.43 3.76 -4.26
C LYS A 209 21.62 2.56 -5.18
N ASP A 210 22.00 1.43 -4.62
CA ASP A 210 22.21 0.17 -5.34
C ASP A 210 20.92 -0.65 -5.53
N MET A 211 19.79 -0.13 -5.03
CA MET A 211 18.48 -0.76 -5.21
C MET A 211 18.00 -0.59 -6.66
N LYS A 212 17.56 -1.71 -7.23
CA LYS A 212 16.89 -1.78 -8.53
C LYS A 212 15.52 -2.40 -8.37
N ILE A 213 14.49 -1.73 -8.87
CA ILE A 213 13.16 -2.31 -9.00
C ILE A 213 13.08 -3.10 -10.32
N ASN A 214 12.92 -4.41 -10.21
CA ASN A 214 12.80 -5.30 -11.37
C ASN A 214 11.37 -5.31 -11.91
N LYS A 215 10.40 -5.36 -10.99
CA LYS A 215 8.98 -5.44 -11.32
C LYS A 215 8.14 -4.86 -10.20
N VAL A 216 7.07 -4.15 -10.57
CA VAL A 216 6.04 -3.66 -9.66
C VAL A 216 4.69 -3.78 -10.32
N ASP A 217 3.74 -4.37 -9.62
CA ASP A 217 2.32 -4.41 -9.97
C ASP A 217 1.51 -3.77 -8.84
N TYR A 218 0.79 -2.70 -9.17
CA TYR A 218 -0.21 -2.09 -8.31
C TYR A 218 -1.61 -2.40 -8.84
N GLU A 219 -2.49 -2.82 -7.95
CA GLU A 219 -3.91 -2.97 -8.22
C GLU A 219 -4.70 -2.21 -7.16
N ILE A 220 -5.53 -1.26 -7.59
CA ILE A 220 -6.31 -0.41 -6.70
C ILE A 220 -7.76 -0.47 -7.12
N HIS A 221 -8.64 -0.82 -6.16
CA HIS A 221 -10.08 -0.81 -6.38
C HIS A 221 -10.67 0.36 -5.62
N ILE A 222 -11.50 1.16 -6.30
CA ILE A 222 -12.17 2.34 -5.74
C ILE A 222 -13.68 2.14 -5.88
N ASP A 223 -14.41 2.20 -4.77
CA ASP A 223 -15.88 2.07 -4.77
C ASP A 223 -16.53 3.19 -5.59
N LYS A 224 -17.43 2.83 -6.52
CA LYS A 224 -18.08 3.79 -7.42
C LYS A 224 -19.03 4.76 -6.72
N LYS A 225 -19.54 4.42 -5.54
CA LYS A 225 -20.50 5.24 -4.80
C LYS A 225 -19.81 6.19 -3.85
N THR A 226 -18.85 5.69 -3.07
CA THR A 226 -18.19 6.47 -2.02
C THR A 226 -16.88 7.08 -2.46
N PHE A 227 -16.29 6.60 -3.57
CA PHE A 227 -14.95 6.95 -4.04
C PHE A 227 -13.83 6.62 -3.06
N TYR A 228 -14.09 5.76 -2.07
CA TYR A 228 -13.07 5.25 -1.16
C TYR A 228 -12.38 4.01 -1.75
N PRO A 229 -11.08 3.81 -1.46
CA PRO A 229 -10.41 2.58 -1.85
C PRO A 229 -11.04 1.40 -1.11
N THR A 230 -11.23 0.27 -1.78
CA THR A 230 -11.69 -0.98 -1.14
C THR A 230 -10.57 -2.00 -1.07
N MET A 231 -9.58 -1.88 -1.96
CA MET A 231 -8.42 -2.74 -2.07
C MET A 231 -7.22 -1.95 -2.61
N LEU A 232 -6.04 -2.28 -2.11
CA LEU A 232 -4.75 -1.85 -2.67
C LEU A 232 -3.80 -3.03 -2.56
N ASN A 233 -3.46 -3.65 -3.67
CA ASN A 233 -2.49 -4.72 -3.71
C ASN A 233 -1.20 -4.21 -4.38
N LEU A 234 -0.07 -4.67 -3.87
CA LEU A 234 1.26 -4.39 -4.38
C LEU A 234 2.02 -5.72 -4.48
N ASN A 235 2.50 -6.05 -5.66
CA ASN A 235 3.52 -7.07 -5.85
C ASN A 235 4.79 -6.41 -6.38
N MET A 236 5.92 -6.61 -5.70
CA MET A 236 7.16 -5.91 -5.99
C MET A 236 8.35 -6.87 -5.91
N GLU A 237 9.22 -6.79 -6.92
CA GLU A 237 10.49 -7.49 -6.98
C GLU A 237 11.63 -6.47 -7.05
N MET A 238 12.56 -6.59 -6.11
CA MET A 238 13.71 -5.70 -5.97
C MET A 238 15.00 -6.51 -5.91
N SER A 239 16.07 -5.91 -6.42
CA SER A 239 17.43 -6.41 -6.20
C SER A 239 18.27 -5.29 -5.60
N LEU A 240 19.18 -5.64 -4.70
CA LEU A 240 20.19 -4.71 -4.19
C LEU A 240 21.51 -5.44 -4.00
N ASN A 241 22.59 -4.68 -3.94
CA ASN A 241 23.91 -5.22 -3.61
C ASN A 241 24.25 -4.85 -2.17
N ALA A 242 24.39 -5.85 -1.29
CA ALA A 242 24.81 -5.65 0.08
C ALA A 242 26.22 -6.21 0.24
N GLN A 243 27.21 -5.32 0.44
CA GLN A 243 28.61 -5.70 0.68
C GLN A 243 29.21 -6.62 -0.41
N GLY A 244 28.84 -6.40 -1.68
CA GLY A 244 29.29 -7.19 -2.82
C GLY A 244 28.46 -8.46 -3.08
N GLN A 245 27.46 -8.76 -2.25
CA GLN A 245 26.57 -9.91 -2.44
C GLN A 245 25.21 -9.47 -3.01
N PRO A 246 24.71 -10.14 -4.06
CA PRO A 246 23.39 -9.84 -4.60
C PRO A 246 22.29 -10.33 -3.65
N VAL A 247 21.38 -9.44 -3.29
CA VAL A 247 20.18 -9.74 -2.51
C VAL A 247 18.95 -9.48 -3.37
N LYS A 248 18.04 -10.45 -3.43
CA LYS A 248 16.72 -10.30 -4.04
C LYS A 248 15.65 -10.23 -2.96
N ILE A 249 14.69 -9.34 -3.15
CA ILE A 249 13.56 -9.14 -2.26
C ILE A 249 12.29 -9.19 -3.09
N GLU A 250 11.41 -10.13 -2.75
CA GLU A 250 10.06 -10.22 -3.30
C GLU A 250 9.08 -9.83 -2.19
N GLN A 251 8.14 -8.97 -2.50
CA GLN A 251 7.18 -8.46 -1.53
C GLN A 251 5.78 -8.41 -2.14
N GLU A 252 4.86 -9.11 -1.52
CA GLU A 252 3.45 -9.08 -1.83
C GLU A 252 2.69 -8.47 -0.65
N ILE A 253 1.95 -7.39 -0.92
CA ILE A 253 1.02 -6.77 0.01
C ILE A 253 -0.36 -6.93 -0.57
N MET A 254 -1.23 -7.60 0.17
CA MET A 254 -2.66 -7.61 -0.08
C MET A 254 -3.35 -6.77 0.97
N SER A 255 -4.14 -5.77 0.56
CA SER A 255 -4.86 -4.93 1.52
C SER A 255 -6.33 -4.77 1.21
N LYS A 256 -7.14 -4.72 2.26
CA LYS A 256 -8.58 -4.46 2.20
C LYS A 256 -8.95 -3.34 3.15
N TYR A 257 -9.70 -2.39 2.63
CA TYR A 257 -10.22 -1.27 3.40
C TYR A 257 -11.72 -1.43 3.64
N GLU A 258 -12.14 -1.19 4.88
CA GLU A 258 -13.51 -1.38 5.32
C GLU A 258 -13.87 -0.43 6.48
N LYS A 259 -15.12 -0.47 6.95
CA LYS A 259 -15.61 0.30 8.11
C LYS A 259 -15.40 1.82 8.01
N TYR A 260 -15.45 2.35 6.79
CA TYR A 260 -15.43 3.78 6.52
C TYR A 260 -16.50 4.53 7.34
N ASN A 261 -16.08 5.50 8.14
CA ASN A 261 -16.91 6.35 9.00
C ASN A 261 -17.78 5.58 10.02
N GLN A 262 -17.41 4.32 10.36
CA GLN A 262 -18.16 3.49 11.31
C GLN A 262 -17.50 3.38 12.70
N ILE A 263 -16.22 3.76 12.83
CA ILE A 263 -15.48 3.67 14.10
C ILE A 263 -15.51 5.06 14.74
N LYS A 264 -16.24 5.18 15.85
CA LYS A 264 -16.44 6.48 16.53
C LYS A 264 -15.22 6.91 17.33
N GLU A 265 -14.64 5.98 18.07
CA GLU A 265 -13.52 6.23 18.98
C GLU A 265 -12.72 4.94 19.20
N ILE A 266 -11.43 5.08 19.48
CA ILE A 266 -10.54 4.01 19.90
C ILE A 266 -10.18 4.26 21.37
N VAL A 267 -10.61 3.36 22.25
CA VAL A 267 -10.42 3.48 23.70
C VAL A 267 -9.40 2.45 24.18
N VAL A 268 -8.43 2.89 24.98
CA VAL A 268 -7.47 2.00 25.64
C VAL A 268 -8.19 1.27 26.77
N PRO A 269 -8.23 -0.07 26.78
CA PRO A 269 -8.88 -0.80 27.86
C PRO A 269 -8.25 -0.49 29.23
N GLU A 270 -9.04 -0.32 30.29
CA GLU A 270 -8.55 0.00 31.64
C GLU A 270 -7.47 -0.98 32.14
N LYS A 271 -7.61 -2.26 31.81
CA LYS A 271 -6.63 -3.29 32.14
C LYS A 271 -5.25 -3.05 31.50
N VAL A 272 -5.20 -2.40 30.34
CA VAL A 272 -3.96 -2.03 29.66
C VAL A 272 -3.33 -0.87 30.40
N LYS A 273 -4.09 0.20 30.67
CA LYS A 273 -3.60 1.38 31.41
C LYS A 273 -3.00 1.03 32.77
N LYS A 274 -3.68 0.18 33.54
CA LYS A 274 -3.22 -0.24 34.89
C LYS A 274 -2.02 -1.19 34.89
N LYS A 275 -1.83 -1.97 33.83
CA LYS A 275 -0.76 -2.99 33.75
C LYS A 275 0.42 -2.54 32.90
N ALA A 276 0.33 -1.38 32.26
CA ALA A 276 1.39 -0.86 31.44
C ALA A 276 2.58 -0.46 32.32
N VAL A 277 3.78 -0.89 31.91
CA VAL A 277 5.03 -0.44 32.49
C VAL A 277 5.56 0.68 31.60
N GLU A 278 5.97 1.80 32.20
CA GLU A 278 6.60 2.86 31.43
C GLU A 278 7.95 2.41 30.89
N VAL A 279 8.20 2.68 29.61
CA VAL A 279 9.51 2.48 29.01
C VAL A 279 10.39 3.65 29.45
N ASN A 280 11.50 3.35 30.13
CA ASN A 280 12.47 4.37 30.50
C ASN A 280 13.23 4.82 29.24
N SER A 281 13.37 6.14 29.10
CA SER A 281 14.23 6.78 28.09
C SER A 281 15.70 6.63 28.43
#